data_AF-A0A369QM09-F1
#
_entry.id   AF-A0A369QM09-F1
#
_cell.length_a   1.000
_cell.length_b   1.000
_cell.length_c   1.000
_cell.angle_alpha   90.00
_cell.angle_beta   90.00
_cell.angle_gamma   90.00
#
_symmetry.space_group_name_H-M   'P 1'
#
loop_
_entity.id
_entity.type
_entity.pdbx_description
1 polymer ?
#
loop_
_entity_poly.entity_id
_entity_poly.type
_entity_poly.pdbx_seq_one_letter_code
_entity_poly.pdbx_strand_id
1 'polypeptide(L)'
;MNVEEYSQPIKDLINVTSFVHTLFHFYKPISGTVIRNDLEEFVYFYDEREWRYCPDLSDEDNPGRSKYLPLLFEEQYMNQEIKNAENLRLQQINQLLFSENDIKYLILPSRSNLSEFLKKLENAQKETINTYQKLDILSLLPLIRFYDEIEEDQ
;
A
#
# COMPACT_ATOMS: atom_id res chain seq x y z
N MET A 1 -22.83 -17.18 -37.22
CA MET A 1 -21.59 -16.58 -36.69
C MET A 1 -21.47 -17.11 -35.26
N ASN A 2 -20.49 -17.96 -35.00
CA ASN A 2 -20.48 -18.83 -33.82
C ASN A 2 -19.89 -18.09 -32.62
N VAL A 3 -20.68 -17.89 -31.57
CA VAL A 3 -20.32 -17.10 -30.38
C VAL A 3 -19.14 -17.72 -29.60
N GLU A 4 -18.86 -19.01 -29.83
CA GLU A 4 -17.79 -19.76 -29.17
C GLU A 4 -16.37 -19.40 -29.63
N GLU A 5 -16.21 -18.95 -30.89
CA GLU A 5 -14.91 -18.71 -31.52
C GLU A 5 -14.19 -17.48 -30.94
N TYR A 6 -14.95 -16.51 -30.43
CA TYR A 6 -14.42 -15.34 -29.72
C TYR A 6 -14.14 -15.61 -28.25
N SER A 7 -14.56 -16.75 -27.70
CA SER A 7 -14.41 -17.02 -26.27
C SER A 7 -12.97 -17.33 -25.87
N GLN A 8 -12.20 -17.98 -26.76
CA GLN A 8 -10.83 -18.40 -26.46
C GLN A 8 -9.82 -17.23 -26.50
N PRO A 9 -9.82 -16.36 -27.54
CA PRO A 9 -8.92 -15.20 -27.57
C PRO A 9 -9.14 -14.22 -26.41
N ILE A 10 -10.40 -14.06 -25.97
CA ILE A 10 -10.74 -13.22 -24.82
C ILE A 10 -10.19 -13.83 -23.52
N LYS A 11 -10.33 -15.14 -23.33
CA LYS A 11 -9.76 -15.85 -22.18
C LYS A 11 -8.24 -15.76 -22.16
N ASP A 12 -7.59 -15.91 -23.32
CA ASP A 12 -6.13 -15.82 -23.43
C ASP A 12 -5.64 -14.40 -23.08
N LEU A 13 -6.34 -13.35 -23.53
CA LEU A 13 -6.02 -11.96 -23.20
C LEU A 13 -6.17 -11.66 -21.69
N ILE A 14 -7.23 -12.18 -21.06
CA ILE A 14 -7.45 -12.08 -19.62
C ILE A 14 -6.31 -12.75 -18.85
N ASN A 15 -5.88 -13.94 -19.29
CA ASN A 15 -4.77 -14.68 -18.67
C ASN A 15 -3.44 -13.93 -18.77
N VAL A 16 -3.13 -13.34 -19.94
CA VAL A 16 -1.92 -12.51 -20.11
C VAL A 16 -1.97 -11.28 -19.21
N THR A 17 -3.12 -10.61 -19.13
CA THR A 17 -3.29 -9.41 -18.30
C THR A 17 -3.10 -9.75 -16.82
N SER A 18 -3.69 -10.86 -16.36
CA SER A 18 -3.55 -11.36 -15.00
C SER A 18 -2.10 -11.77 -14.66
N PHE A 19 -1.39 -12.40 -15.61
CA PHE A 19 0.01 -12.74 -15.45
C PHE A 19 0.90 -11.49 -15.31
N VAL A 20 0.74 -10.51 -16.20
CA VAL A 20 1.48 -9.24 -16.15
C VAL A 20 1.18 -8.49 -14.84
N HIS A 21 -0.08 -8.46 -14.42
CA HIS A 21 -0.51 -7.88 -13.15
C HIS A 21 0.20 -8.56 -11.97
N THR A 22 0.23 -9.89 -11.93
CA THR A 22 0.93 -10.67 -10.90
C THR A 22 2.43 -10.36 -10.88
N LEU A 23 3.08 -10.30 -12.05
CA LEU A 23 4.49 -9.98 -12.16
C LEU A 23 4.81 -8.60 -11.56
N PHE A 24 4.03 -7.58 -11.88
CA PHE A 24 4.24 -6.22 -11.35
C PHE A 24 3.95 -6.10 -9.84
N HIS A 25 3.08 -6.94 -9.27
CA HIS A 25 2.85 -6.96 -7.82
C HIS A 25 4.09 -7.42 -7.04
N PHE A 26 4.82 -8.40 -7.59
CA PHE A 26 6.00 -8.97 -6.91
C PHE A 26 7.32 -8.33 -7.35
N TYR A 27 7.33 -7.55 -8.43
CA TYR A 27 8.53 -6.91 -8.93
C TYR A 27 8.81 -5.57 -8.25
N LYS A 28 9.98 -5.44 -7.60
CA LYS A 28 10.50 -4.17 -7.07
C LYS A 28 11.71 -3.71 -7.90
N PRO A 29 11.65 -2.56 -8.60
CA PRO A 29 12.82 -2.00 -9.25
C PRO A 29 13.95 -1.78 -8.23
N ILE A 30 15.22 -1.94 -8.63
CA ILE A 30 16.36 -1.71 -7.74
C ILE A 30 16.54 -0.23 -7.43
N SER A 31 16.44 0.60 -8.46
CA SER A 31 16.57 2.04 -8.40
C SER A 31 15.81 2.69 -9.54
N GLY A 32 15.59 3.99 -9.46
CA GLY A 32 14.94 4.76 -10.53
C GLY A 32 14.77 6.23 -10.16
N THR A 33 14.29 7.01 -11.12
CA THR A 33 13.93 8.41 -10.90
C THR A 33 12.48 8.48 -10.44
N VAL A 34 12.23 9.25 -9.38
CA VAL A 34 10.89 9.56 -8.86
C VAL A 34 10.66 11.07 -8.89
N ILE A 35 9.41 11.48 -9.09
CA ILE A 35 9.01 12.88 -8.98
C ILE A 35 8.36 13.09 -7.62
N ARG A 36 8.96 13.94 -6.78
CA ARG A 36 8.44 14.33 -5.45
C ARG A 36 8.38 15.85 -5.38
N ASN A 37 7.18 16.41 -5.15
CA ASN A 37 6.98 17.87 -5.10
C ASN A 37 7.57 18.61 -6.32
N ASP A 38 7.29 18.09 -7.52
CA ASP A 38 7.79 18.60 -8.81
C ASP A 38 9.32 18.55 -8.99
N LEU A 39 10.04 17.81 -8.13
CA LEU A 39 11.48 17.57 -8.24
C LEU A 39 11.75 16.12 -8.62
N GLU A 40 12.63 15.93 -9.60
CA GLU A 40 13.16 14.61 -9.95
C GLU A 40 14.30 14.23 -9.02
N GLU A 41 14.17 13.07 -8.38
CA GLU A 41 15.17 12.50 -7.49
C GLU A 41 15.50 11.07 -7.92
N PHE A 42 16.79 10.70 -7.94
CA PHE A 42 17.20 9.31 -8.13
C PHE A 42 17.23 8.60 -6.79
N VAL A 43 16.52 7.47 -6.68
CA VAL A 43 16.38 6.70 -5.44
C VAL A 43 16.71 5.23 -5.64
N TYR A 44 17.25 4.60 -4.59
CA TYR A 44 17.37 3.15 -4.48
C TYR A 44 16.18 2.64 -3.67
N PHE A 45 15.22 2.01 -4.35
CA PHE A 45 13.96 1.60 -3.71
C PHE A 45 14.18 0.53 -2.62
N TYR A 46 15.27 -0.25 -2.69
CA TYR A 46 15.58 -1.25 -1.67
C TYR A 46 15.97 -0.65 -0.32
N ASP A 47 16.44 0.60 -0.30
CA ASP A 47 16.79 1.30 0.94
C ASP A 47 15.56 1.76 1.73
N GLU A 48 14.39 1.83 1.08
CA GLU A 48 13.14 2.29 1.71
C GLU A 48 12.61 1.31 2.78
N ARG A 49 13.12 0.06 2.82
CA ARG A 49 12.71 -0.99 3.78
C ARG A 49 11.19 -1.17 3.93
N GLU A 50 10.45 -0.86 2.87
CA GLU A 50 9.00 -0.91 2.85
C GLU A 50 8.47 -2.34 2.70
N TRP A 51 7.40 -2.62 3.45
CA TRP A 51 6.62 -3.84 3.29
C TRP A 51 5.58 -3.62 2.21
N ARG A 52 5.47 -4.55 1.26
CA ARG A 52 4.43 -4.52 0.23
C ARG A 52 3.30 -5.45 0.61
N TYR A 53 2.09 -4.91 0.71
CA TYR A 53 0.88 -5.72 0.75
C TYR A 53 0.56 -6.18 -0.67
N CYS A 54 0.64 -7.49 -0.92
CA CYS A 54 0.25 -8.12 -2.17
C CYS A 54 -1.08 -8.85 -1.91
N PRO A 55 -2.24 -8.27 -2.27
CA PRO A 55 -3.52 -8.94 -2.08
C PRO A 55 -3.57 -10.24 -2.88
N ASP A 56 -4.30 -11.24 -2.38
CA ASP A 56 -4.52 -12.47 -3.13
C ASP A 56 -5.33 -12.16 -4.39
N LEU A 57 -4.77 -12.50 -5.55
CA LEU A 57 -5.37 -12.29 -6.85
C LEU A 57 -6.09 -13.56 -7.37
N SER A 58 -6.11 -14.63 -6.57
CA SER A 58 -6.57 -15.98 -6.94
C SER A 58 -8.02 -16.31 -6.55
N ASP A 59 -8.79 -15.35 -6.03
CA ASP A 59 -10.23 -15.54 -5.70
C ASP A 59 -11.17 -15.39 -6.91
N GLU A 60 -11.69 -16.50 -7.42
CA GLU A 60 -12.64 -16.53 -8.55
C GLU A 60 -13.98 -15.88 -8.16
N ASP A 61 -14.26 -15.82 -6.85
CA ASP A 61 -15.44 -15.21 -6.25
C ASP A 61 -15.35 -13.68 -6.12
N ASN A 62 -14.21 -13.07 -6.50
CA ASN A 62 -14.04 -11.63 -6.50
C ASN A 62 -14.04 -11.08 -7.95
N PRO A 63 -15.21 -10.75 -8.53
CA PRO A 63 -15.34 -10.19 -9.89
C PRO A 63 -14.65 -8.81 -10.06
N GLY A 64 -13.96 -8.31 -9.03
CA GLY A 64 -13.10 -7.12 -9.05
C GLY A 64 -11.78 -7.27 -9.81
N ARG A 65 -11.35 -8.50 -10.14
CA ARG A 65 -10.07 -8.78 -10.84
C ARG A 65 -9.89 -8.05 -12.18
N SER A 66 -10.99 -7.79 -12.89
CA SER A 66 -10.97 -7.08 -14.18
C SER A 66 -11.07 -5.56 -14.03
N LYS A 67 -11.23 -5.05 -12.81
CA LYS A 67 -11.76 -3.70 -12.66
C LYS A 67 -10.66 -2.63 -12.51
N TYR A 68 -9.41 -2.94 -12.10
CA TYR A 68 -8.31 -1.94 -12.05
C TYR A 68 -7.27 -2.17 -13.11
N LEU A 69 -6.67 -1.05 -13.49
CA LEU A 69 -5.38 -1.02 -14.14
C LEU A 69 -4.27 -1.34 -13.11
N PRO A 70 -3.38 -2.33 -13.37
CA PRO A 70 -2.23 -2.60 -12.50
C PRO A 70 -1.26 -1.42 -12.39
N LEU A 71 -1.26 -0.57 -13.43
CA LEU A 71 -0.31 0.50 -13.64
C LEU A 71 -1.04 1.65 -14.33
N LEU A 72 -0.64 2.87 -13.99
CA LEU A 72 -0.99 4.06 -14.75
C LEU A 72 0.25 4.51 -15.51
N PHE A 73 0.06 4.85 -16.78
CA PHE A 73 1.09 5.59 -17.52
C PHE A 73 1.22 7.00 -16.95
N GLU A 74 2.36 7.64 -17.16
CA GLU A 74 2.67 8.97 -16.61
C GLU A 74 1.56 9.99 -16.89
N GLU A 75 1.05 10.06 -18.13
CA GLU A 75 -0.05 10.94 -18.51
C GLU A 75 -1.33 10.71 -17.69
N GLN A 76 -1.60 9.46 -17.33
CA GLN A 76 -2.75 9.06 -16.51
C GLN A 76 -2.51 9.37 -15.03
N TYR A 77 -1.29 9.13 -14.54
CA TYR A 77 -0.91 9.40 -13.15
C TYR A 77 -0.88 10.91 -12.85
N MET A 78 -0.40 11.72 -13.79
CA MET A 78 -0.36 13.18 -13.69
C MET A 78 -1.75 13.80 -13.83
N ASN A 79 -2.72 13.08 -14.41
CA ASN A 79 -4.11 13.51 -14.44
C ASN A 79 -4.80 13.20 -13.09
N GLN A 80 -5.10 14.27 -12.33
CA GLN A 80 -5.69 14.15 -11.00
C GLN A 80 -7.07 13.47 -10.99
N GLU A 81 -7.88 13.65 -12.04
CA GLU A 81 -9.21 13.01 -12.15
C GLU A 81 -9.07 11.50 -12.28
N ILE A 82 -8.22 11.04 -13.22
CA ILE A 82 -7.95 9.62 -13.43
C ILE A 82 -7.33 9.00 -12.19
N LYS A 83 -6.31 9.63 -11.61
CA LYS A 83 -5.66 9.16 -10.38
C LYS A 83 -6.65 9.04 -9.22
N ASN A 84 -7.52 10.02 -9.01
CA ASN A 84 -8.53 9.98 -7.95
C ASN A 84 -9.57 8.89 -8.20
N ALA A 85 -10.02 8.72 -9.44
CA ALA A 85 -10.97 7.69 -9.81
C ALA A 85 -10.40 6.29 -9.52
N GLU A 86 -9.16 6.01 -9.94
CA GLU A 86 -8.50 4.72 -9.70
C GLU A 86 -8.19 4.48 -8.22
N ASN A 87 -7.79 5.52 -7.47
CA ASN A 87 -7.61 5.42 -6.02
C ASN A 87 -8.92 5.02 -5.32
N LEU A 88 -10.04 5.65 -5.66
CA LEU A 88 -11.35 5.31 -5.11
C LEU A 88 -11.74 3.87 -5.45
N ARG A 89 -11.43 3.46 -6.69
CA ARG A 89 -11.66 2.10 -7.19
C ARG A 89 -10.88 1.05 -6.40
N LEU A 90 -9.60 1.32 -6.11
CA LEU A 90 -8.73 0.46 -5.30
C LEU A 90 -9.25 0.37 -3.86
N GLN A 91 -9.66 1.49 -3.28
CA GLN A 91 -10.24 1.55 -1.93
C GLN A 91 -11.49 0.70 -1.79
N GLN A 92 -12.35 0.63 -2.82
CA GLN A 92 -13.59 -0.14 -2.74
C GLN A 92 -13.39 -1.66 -2.86
N ILE A 93 -12.28 -2.13 -3.44
CA ILE A 93 -12.11 -3.54 -3.80
C ILE A 93 -11.11 -4.23 -2.90
N ASN A 94 -9.93 -3.63 -2.70
CA ASN A 94 -8.80 -4.26 -2.02
C ASN A 94 -8.19 -3.29 -1.00
N GLN A 95 -9.01 -2.53 -0.28
CA GLN A 95 -8.49 -1.70 0.79
C GLN A 95 -7.94 -2.58 1.91
N LEU A 96 -6.68 -2.35 2.23
CA LEU A 96 -6.06 -2.86 3.42
C LEU A 96 -6.61 -2.09 4.64
N LEU A 97 -7.40 -2.77 5.45
CA LEU A 97 -7.95 -2.23 6.69
C LEU A 97 -7.10 -2.73 7.85
N PHE A 98 -6.61 -1.81 8.66
CA PHE A 98 -5.92 -2.09 9.91
C PHE A 98 -6.54 -1.28 11.04
N SER A 99 -6.56 -1.88 12.22
CA SER A 99 -6.92 -1.29 13.49
C SER A 99 -5.75 -1.36 14.47
N GLU A 100 -5.88 -0.70 15.61
CA GLU A 100 -4.87 -0.75 16.68
C GLU A 100 -4.67 -2.16 17.21
N ASN A 101 -5.72 -3.00 17.14
CA ASN A 101 -5.66 -4.40 17.57
C ASN A 101 -4.79 -5.28 16.66
N ASP A 102 -4.53 -4.84 15.43
CA ASP A 102 -3.65 -5.55 14.49
C ASP A 102 -2.16 -5.28 14.77
N ILE A 103 -1.86 -4.27 15.59
CA ILE A 103 -0.51 -3.90 15.99
C ILE A 103 -0.11 -4.76 17.20
N LYS A 104 0.96 -5.55 17.05
CA LYS A 104 1.50 -6.35 18.17
C LYS A 104 2.48 -5.55 19.02
N TYR A 105 3.38 -4.83 18.38
CA TYR A 105 4.43 -4.07 19.04
C TYR A 105 4.78 -2.82 18.22
N LEU A 106 5.15 -1.74 18.92
CA LEU A 106 5.77 -0.55 18.35
C LEU A 106 7.14 -0.40 18.98
N ILE A 107 8.21 -0.56 18.20
CA ILE A 107 9.57 -0.51 18.74
C ILE A 107 10.12 0.90 18.56
N LEU A 108 10.50 1.53 19.67
CA LEU A 108 11.19 2.82 19.70
C LEU A 108 12.64 2.61 20.13
N PRO A 109 13.60 3.45 19.69
CA PRO A 109 15.00 3.29 20.07
C PRO A 109 15.24 3.38 21.58
N SER A 110 14.55 4.31 22.25
CA SER A 110 14.62 4.51 23.69
C SER A 110 13.37 5.21 24.21
N ARG A 111 13.18 5.22 25.54
CA ARG A 111 12.09 5.97 26.19
C ARG A 111 12.10 7.47 25.91
N SER A 112 13.28 8.05 25.63
CA SER A 112 13.42 9.47 25.31
C SER A 112 12.67 9.86 24.02
N ASN A 113 12.49 8.91 23.09
CA ASN A 113 11.79 9.15 21.82
C ASN A 113 10.26 9.11 21.94
N LEU A 114 9.71 8.65 23.07
CA LEU A 114 8.28 8.45 23.24
C LEU A 114 7.48 9.75 23.02
N SER A 115 7.91 10.85 23.63
CA SER A 115 7.18 12.12 23.55
C SER A 115 7.16 12.68 22.12
N GLU A 116 8.26 12.55 21.38
CA GLU A 116 8.34 13.00 19.99
C GLU A 116 7.47 12.13 19.09
N PHE A 117 7.50 10.81 19.29
CA PHE A 117 6.68 9.85 18.57
C PHE A 117 5.18 10.13 18.74
N LEU A 118 4.71 10.29 19.99
CA LEU A 118 3.30 10.57 20.26
C LEU A 118 2.83 11.88 19.63
N LYS A 119 3.68 12.93 19.69
CA LYS A 119 3.37 14.21 19.04
C LYS A 119 3.27 14.09 17.52
N LYS A 120 4.16 13.32 16.90
CA LYS A 120 4.10 13.06 15.44
C LYS A 120 2.83 12.28 15.08
N LEU A 121 2.46 11.29 15.89
CA LEU A 121 1.24 10.51 15.66
C LEU A 121 -0.03 11.38 15.79
N GLU A 122 -0.11 12.23 16.82
CA GLU A 122 -1.20 13.19 16.98
C GLU A 122 -1.32 14.18 15.82
N ASN A 123 -0.18 14.65 15.29
CA ASN A 123 -0.17 15.57 14.15
C ASN A 123 -0.61 14.87 12.86
N ALA A 124 -0.12 13.64 12.61
CA ALA A 124 -0.51 12.85 11.45
C ALA A 124 -2.04 12.62 11.41
N GLN A 125 -2.67 12.37 12.56
CA GLN A 125 -4.13 12.24 12.66
C GLN A 125 -4.89 13.53 12.35
N LYS A 126 -4.33 14.70 12.68
CA LYS A 126 -4.96 16.00 12.39
C LYS A 126 -4.92 16.34 10.90
N GLU A 127 -3.89 15.86 10.19
CA GLU A 127 -3.71 16.07 8.75
C GLU A 127 -4.57 15.12 7.90
N THR A 128 -4.96 13.97 8.43
CA THR A 128 -5.90 13.03 7.78
C THR A 128 -7.35 13.47 7.98
N ILE A 129 -7.74 14.56 7.30
CA ILE A 129 -9.04 15.22 7.49
C ILE A 129 -10.24 14.37 7.02
N ASN A 130 -10.05 13.28 6.25
CA ASN A 130 -11.19 12.48 5.78
C ASN A 130 -10.90 10.97 5.74
N THR A 131 -11.81 10.23 6.39
CA THR A 131 -12.28 8.87 6.07
C THR A 131 -11.70 7.67 6.85
N TYR A 132 -10.59 7.77 7.59
CA TYR A 132 -10.05 6.58 8.28
C TYR A 132 -10.12 6.66 9.80
N GLN A 133 -10.44 5.52 10.41
CA GLN A 133 -10.64 5.32 11.84
C GLN A 133 -9.57 6.08 12.62
N LYS A 134 -10.01 7.05 13.43
CA LYS A 134 -9.11 7.80 14.30
C LYS A 134 -8.46 6.81 15.25
N LEU A 135 -7.14 6.60 15.14
CA LEU A 135 -6.48 5.67 16.04
C LEU A 135 -6.63 6.14 17.49
N ASP A 136 -6.99 5.24 18.40
CA ASP A 136 -6.87 5.49 19.82
C ASP A 136 -5.39 5.39 20.23
N ILE A 137 -4.71 6.53 20.27
CA ILE A 137 -3.29 6.63 20.65
C ILE A 137 -3.04 6.01 22.03
N LEU A 138 -4.01 6.07 22.95
CA LEU A 138 -3.86 5.49 24.30
C LEU A 138 -3.80 3.96 24.24
N SER A 139 -4.54 3.34 23.30
CA SER A 139 -4.51 1.89 23.08
C SER A 139 -3.14 1.39 22.59
N LEU A 140 -2.33 2.27 22.00
CA LEU A 140 -1.00 1.94 21.48
C LEU A 140 0.10 1.98 22.54
N LEU A 141 -0.06 2.76 23.61
CA LEU A 141 0.91 2.86 24.70
C LEU A 141 1.36 1.50 25.27
N PRO A 142 0.46 0.54 25.59
CA PRO A 142 0.88 -0.77 26.08
C PRO A 142 1.62 -1.63 25.04
N LEU A 143 1.58 -1.27 23.75
CA LEU A 143 2.25 -1.98 22.67
C LEU A 143 3.67 -1.45 22.42
N ILE A 144 4.03 -0.31 22.99
CA ILE A 144 5.36 0.29 22.80
C ILE A 144 6.41 -0.52 23.57
N ARG A 145 7.51 -0.85 22.89
CA ARG A 145 8.71 -1.47 23.45
C ARG A 145 9.91 -0.60 23.10
N PHE A 146 10.91 -0.60 23.96
CA PHE A 146 12.14 0.15 23.72
C PHE A 146 13.27 -0.82 23.38
N TYR A 147 14.03 -0.47 22.34
CA TYR A 147 15.04 -1.36 21.78
C TYR A 147 16.19 -1.61 22.77
N ASP A 148 16.59 -0.57 23.49
CA ASP A 148 17.57 -0.64 24.59
C ASP A 148 17.13 -1.62 25.70
N GLU A 149 15.85 -1.65 26.05
CA GLU A 149 15.31 -2.60 27.04
C GLU A 149 15.27 -4.07 26.53
N ILE A 150 15.28 -4.30 25.22
CA ILE A 150 15.27 -5.65 24.62
C ILE A 150 16.68 -6.24 24.53
N GLU A 151 17.71 -5.42 24.31
CA GLU A 151 19.11 -5.86 24.24
C GLU A 151 19.71 -6.20 25.60
N GLU A 152 19.23 -5.60 26.69
CA GLU A 152 19.69 -5.91 28.06
C GLU A 152 19.22 -7.28 28.58
N ASP A 153 18.19 -7.87 27.97
CA ASP A 153 17.60 -9.17 28.34
C ASP A 153 18.19 -10.39 27.57
N GLN A 154 19.20 -10.19 26.70
CA GLN A 154 19.92 -11.24 25.96
C GLN A 154 21.32 -11.53 26.52
#